data_AF-A0A9D9FHI5-F1
#
_entry.id   AF-A0A9D9FHI5-F1
#
_cell.length_a   1.000
_cell.length_b   1.000
_cell.length_c   1.000
_cell.angle_alpha   90.00
_cell.angle_beta   90.00
_cell.angle_gamma   90.00
#
_symmetry.space_group_name_H-M   'P 1'
#
loop_
_entity.id
_entity.type
_entity.pdbx_description
1 polymer ?
#
loop_
_entity_poly.entity_id
_entity_poly.type
_entity_poly.pdbx_seq_one_letter_code
_entity_poly.pdbx_strand_id
1 'polypeptide(L)'
;MIMANGLILLAGIGLLILLVLARQIPLQLLARIVAPVFRPVMRIFRIKPSGNASAGTVKAAHSGTSAWAALSRASRPQTETERALGETFDHEDKHITRHGVLFNWLSVVVGYIQVPNELSDEVAERYHSEGTRFLNGRVPISADCQNLYEDEEGAIIARNFPEDAGCLYLLNRMRKEINGNVRKLTVIFSAIISSILIINLIYNDGAALGLATLMGLSEGLSLGPLSMDIEDINRAGFAALTTLGGAFAMWIAYYVEYAPYQRNNFRELSNFITRYLARLNDHFRTAEGQAKSVTVGQEKDAAEFSKQARKWHTTVLWIAWRIFFIESFVRGVMFQILRNSGYYLVMVPALFLVVLAGVNSLFADSLAFDLWTRIADLGLVFGFLFVALIGVYVIFLRHSMTSIDEINQDEWIGFDSLLLDNVLGEMVGKYAEDVGYWKNRIGGSF
;
A
#
# COMPACT_ATOMS: atom_id res chain seq x y z
N MET A 1 -42.92 -14.39 -3.76
CA MET A 1 -42.48 -13.34 -2.81
C MET A 1 -41.02 -13.54 -2.38
N ILE A 2 -40.64 -14.74 -1.90
CA ILE A 2 -39.25 -15.08 -1.49
C ILE A 2 -38.19 -14.81 -2.59
N MET A 3 -38.47 -15.18 -3.85
CA MET A 3 -37.54 -14.90 -4.97
C MET A 3 -37.32 -13.41 -5.25
N ALA A 4 -38.33 -12.54 -5.06
CA ALA A 4 -38.19 -11.11 -5.29
C ALA A 4 -37.26 -10.46 -4.24
N ASN A 5 -37.34 -10.93 -2.99
CA ASN A 5 -36.51 -10.46 -1.88
C ASN A 5 -35.05 -10.86 -2.09
N GLY A 6 -34.84 -12.08 -2.60
CA GLY A 6 -33.51 -12.57 -2.94
C GLY A 6 -32.82 -11.77 -4.04
N LEU A 7 -33.57 -11.38 -5.07
CA LEU A 7 -33.06 -10.51 -6.14
C LEU A 7 -32.70 -9.11 -5.63
N ILE A 8 -33.45 -8.55 -4.68
CA ILE A 8 -33.15 -7.25 -4.07
C ILE A 8 -31.86 -7.32 -3.23
N LEU A 9 -31.67 -8.39 -2.44
CA LEU A 9 -30.44 -8.63 -1.67
C LEU A 9 -29.22 -8.81 -2.59
N LEU A 10 -29.36 -9.59 -3.66
CA LEU A 10 -28.30 -9.76 -4.67
C LEU A 10 -27.99 -8.46 -5.41
N ALA A 11 -29.00 -7.65 -5.74
CA ALA A 11 -28.81 -6.33 -6.32
C ALA A 11 -28.10 -5.36 -5.34
N GLY A 12 -28.42 -5.44 -4.05
CA GLY A 12 -27.72 -4.70 -2.99
C GLY A 12 -26.25 -5.09 -2.87
N ILE A 13 -25.93 -6.38 -2.98
CA ILE A 13 -24.53 -6.86 -3.05
C ILE A 13 -23.86 -6.40 -4.33
N GLY A 14 -24.51 -6.50 -5.50
CA GLY A 14 -23.98 -6.02 -6.77
C GLY A 14 -23.63 -4.53 -6.70
N LEU A 15 -24.53 -3.73 -6.14
CA LEU A 15 -24.30 -2.31 -5.88
C LEU A 15 -23.14 -2.10 -4.89
N LEU A 16 -23.04 -2.90 -3.83
CA LEU A 16 -21.95 -2.79 -2.86
C LEU A 16 -20.59 -3.18 -3.46
N ILE A 17 -20.55 -4.23 -4.29
CA ILE A 17 -19.34 -4.62 -5.03
C ILE A 17 -18.93 -3.48 -5.97
N LEU A 18 -19.85 -2.92 -6.75
CA LEU A 18 -19.59 -1.79 -7.63
C LEU A 18 -19.10 -0.57 -6.86
N LEU A 19 -19.71 -0.30 -5.71
CA LEU A 19 -19.29 0.77 -4.82
C LEU A 19 -17.87 0.47 -4.31
N VAL A 20 -17.60 -0.60 -3.58
CA VAL A 20 -16.28 -0.84 -2.97
C VAL A 20 -15.16 -0.99 -4.03
N LEU A 21 -15.47 -1.46 -5.24
CA LEU A 21 -14.53 -1.48 -6.36
C LEU A 21 -14.26 -0.09 -6.96
N ALA A 22 -15.26 0.81 -7.00
CA ALA A 22 -15.09 2.19 -7.41
C ALA A 22 -14.16 2.90 -6.40
N ARG A 23 -12.87 3.00 -6.76
CA ARG A 23 -11.70 3.33 -5.91
C ARG A 23 -11.86 4.52 -4.94
N GLN A 24 -12.81 5.45 -5.13
CA GLN A 24 -12.94 6.70 -4.37
C GLN A 24 -14.39 7.16 -4.14
N ILE A 25 -15.32 6.86 -5.05
CA ILE A 25 -16.65 7.47 -5.09
C ILE A 25 -17.54 7.10 -3.90
N PRO A 26 -17.61 5.85 -3.40
CA PRO A 26 -18.55 5.49 -2.33
C PRO A 26 -18.09 5.97 -0.98
N LEU A 27 -16.80 5.94 -0.67
CA LEU A 27 -16.30 6.50 0.58
C LEU A 27 -16.49 8.02 0.59
N GLN A 28 -16.35 8.69 -0.55
CA GLN A 28 -16.71 10.10 -0.68
C GLN A 28 -18.23 10.34 -0.63
N LEU A 29 -19.05 9.46 -1.21
CA LEU A 29 -20.51 9.55 -1.17
C LEU A 29 -21.01 9.31 0.25
N LEU A 30 -20.52 8.26 0.90
CA LEU A 30 -20.85 7.86 2.27
C LEU A 30 -20.30 8.90 3.24
N ALA A 31 -19.09 9.43 3.04
CA ALA A 31 -18.62 10.60 3.79
C ALA A 31 -19.48 11.85 3.51
N ARG A 32 -19.99 12.08 2.29
CA ARG A 32 -20.91 13.20 1.97
C ARG A 32 -22.32 13.01 2.54
N ILE A 33 -22.79 11.77 2.65
CA ILE A 33 -24.09 11.40 3.22
C ILE A 33 -24.02 11.43 4.76
N VAL A 34 -22.91 10.98 5.33
CA VAL A 34 -22.65 10.93 6.76
C VAL A 34 -22.19 12.30 7.29
N ALA A 35 -21.51 13.12 6.48
CA ALA A 35 -21.09 14.48 6.85
C ALA A 35 -22.21 15.39 7.39
N PRO A 36 -23.41 15.50 6.78
CA PRO A 36 -24.48 16.32 7.33
C PRO A 36 -25.00 15.80 8.67
N VAL A 37 -24.93 14.48 8.94
CA VAL A 37 -25.29 13.87 10.22
C VAL A 37 -24.24 14.17 11.29
N PHE A 38 -22.95 14.15 10.92
CA PHE A 38 -21.84 14.44 11.85
C PHE A 38 -21.51 15.92 12.00
N ARG A 39 -21.90 16.80 11.08
CA ARG A 39 -21.71 18.26 11.17
C ARG A 39 -22.32 18.92 12.41
N PRO A 40 -23.56 18.60 12.85
CA PRO A 40 -24.11 19.14 14.10
C PRO A 40 -23.33 18.62 15.31
N VAL A 41 -22.92 17.35 15.31
CA VAL A 41 -22.04 16.75 16.33
C VAL A 41 -20.70 17.51 16.40
N MET A 42 -20.07 17.79 15.25
CA MET A 42 -18.82 18.57 15.16
C MET A 42 -18.97 20.02 15.65
N ARG A 43 -20.12 20.67 15.41
CA ARG A 43 -20.43 22.01 15.96
C ARG A 43 -20.57 21.98 17.48
N ILE A 44 -21.20 20.94 18.03
CA ILE A 44 -21.36 20.76 19.48
C ILE A 44 -20.01 20.59 20.16
N PHE A 45 -19.07 19.84 19.55
CA PHE A 45 -17.72 19.65 20.08
C PHE A 45 -16.72 20.79 19.73
N ARG A 46 -17.17 21.90 19.10
CA ARG A 46 -16.33 23.05 18.71
C ARG A 46 -15.08 22.69 17.89
N ILE A 47 -15.12 21.61 17.11
CA ILE A 47 -14.03 21.21 16.23
C ILE A 47 -14.18 21.99 14.92
N LYS A 48 -13.60 23.18 14.85
CA LYS A 48 -13.45 23.89 13.56
C LYS A 48 -12.38 23.18 12.73
N PRO A 49 -12.63 22.82 11.46
CA PRO A 49 -11.54 22.50 10.55
C PRO A 49 -10.68 23.77 10.44
N SER A 50 -9.46 23.72 10.97
CA SER A 50 -8.54 24.84 10.89
C SER A 50 -8.07 24.99 9.45
N GLY A 51 -8.78 25.80 8.68
CA GLY A 51 -8.24 26.37 7.45
C GLY A 51 -6.99 27.19 7.79
N ASN A 52 -5.95 26.96 7.01
CA ASN A 52 -4.74 27.78 6.90
C ASN A 52 -3.96 27.97 8.20
N ALA A 53 -3.19 26.95 8.60
CA ALA A 53 -2.06 27.16 9.50
C ALA A 53 -0.96 27.91 8.72
N SER A 54 -0.74 29.18 9.06
CA SER A 54 0.43 29.92 8.59
C SER A 54 1.69 29.34 9.23
N ALA A 55 2.81 29.38 8.50
CA ALA A 55 4.12 29.00 8.99
C ALA A 55 4.40 29.65 10.36
N GLY A 56 4.66 28.83 11.38
CA GLY A 56 5.17 29.30 12.69
C GLY A 56 4.26 29.15 13.91
N THR A 57 3.03 28.62 13.81
CA THR A 57 2.21 28.35 15.01
C THR A 57 2.15 26.86 15.34
N VAL A 58 2.95 26.43 16.32
CA VAL A 58 2.81 25.11 16.96
C VAL A 58 1.55 25.16 17.84
N LYS A 59 0.40 24.80 17.27
CA LYS A 59 -0.79 24.51 18.08
C LYS A 59 -0.68 23.09 18.60
N ALA A 60 -0.94 22.93 19.90
CA ALA A 60 -0.91 21.64 20.57
C ALA A 60 -1.78 20.63 19.81
N ALA A 61 -1.17 19.54 19.36
CA ALA A 61 -1.83 18.41 18.73
C ALA A 61 -2.76 17.72 19.76
N HIS A 62 -3.98 18.24 19.90
CA HIS A 62 -5.04 17.62 20.70
C HIS A 62 -6.06 16.96 19.77
N SER A 63 -5.64 15.87 19.13
CA SER A 63 -6.53 14.81 18.64
C SER A 63 -5.68 13.63 18.19
N GLY A 64 -5.86 12.46 18.84
CA GLY A 64 -5.11 11.24 18.58
C GLY A 64 -5.12 10.78 17.12
N THR A 65 -4.03 10.12 16.74
CA THR A 65 -3.47 9.91 15.40
C THR A 65 -4.14 8.86 14.51
N SER A 66 -5.24 8.20 14.86
CA SER A 66 -5.66 7.00 14.10
C SER A 66 -6.99 7.09 13.35
N ALA A 67 -8.08 7.52 13.97
CA ALA A 67 -9.40 7.46 13.33
C ALA A 67 -9.73 8.69 12.46
N TRP A 68 -9.40 9.89 12.94
CA TRP A 68 -9.76 11.13 12.26
C TRP A 68 -8.82 11.47 11.11
N ALA A 69 -7.54 11.14 11.21
CA ALA A 69 -6.59 11.25 10.09
C ALA A 69 -6.94 10.28 8.94
N ALA A 70 -7.47 9.10 9.27
CA ALA A 70 -7.98 8.17 8.27
C ALA A 70 -9.27 8.69 7.60
N LEU A 71 -10.17 9.32 8.37
CA LEU A 71 -11.40 9.92 7.85
C LEU A 71 -11.13 11.18 7.01
N SER A 72 -10.23 12.06 7.46
CA SER A 72 -9.79 13.24 6.70
C SER A 72 -9.13 12.80 5.39
N ARG A 73 -8.25 11.78 5.44
CA ARG A 73 -7.65 11.16 4.25
C ARG A 73 -8.71 10.61 3.29
N ALA A 74 -9.74 9.92 3.79
CA ALA A 74 -10.82 9.40 2.94
C ALA A 74 -11.60 10.50 2.21
N SER A 75 -11.59 11.73 2.73
CA SER A 75 -12.27 12.89 2.13
C SER A 75 -11.42 13.69 1.14
N ARG A 76 -10.08 13.50 1.12
CA ARG A 76 -9.16 14.23 0.25
C ARG A 76 -8.89 13.45 -1.05
N PRO A 77 -8.83 14.11 -2.23
CA PRO A 77 -8.61 13.44 -3.50
C PRO A 77 -7.15 12.99 -3.71
N GLN A 78 -6.19 13.66 -3.07
CA GLN A 78 -4.75 13.40 -3.18
C GLN A 78 -4.10 13.42 -1.79
N THR A 79 -3.06 12.62 -1.58
CA THR A 79 -2.21 12.70 -0.38
C THR A 79 -1.22 13.86 -0.48
N GLU A 80 -0.61 14.29 0.64
CA GLU A 80 0.43 15.34 0.57
C GLU A 80 1.64 14.90 -0.25
N THR A 81 2.02 13.63 -0.18
CA THR A 81 3.06 13.07 -1.04
C THR A 81 2.70 13.21 -2.52
N GLU A 82 1.45 12.92 -2.90
CA GLU A 82 0.99 13.05 -4.29
C GLU A 82 0.94 14.51 -4.73
N ARG A 83 0.47 15.41 -3.85
CA ARG A 83 0.50 16.84 -4.11
C ARG A 83 1.93 17.37 -4.26
N ALA A 84 2.86 16.85 -3.47
CA ALA A 84 4.27 17.21 -3.53
C ALA A 84 4.97 16.69 -4.79
N LEU A 85 4.61 15.48 -5.24
CA LEU A 85 5.10 14.91 -6.50
C LEU A 85 4.55 15.66 -7.72
N GLY A 86 3.32 16.17 -7.64
CA GLY A 86 2.67 16.85 -8.77
C GLY A 86 2.03 15.87 -9.76
N GLU A 87 1.70 16.34 -10.97
CA GLU A 87 0.92 15.58 -11.97
C GLU A 87 1.70 15.28 -13.26
N THR A 88 2.94 15.76 -13.38
CA THR A 88 3.73 15.65 -14.62
C THR A 88 4.55 14.36 -14.65
N PHE A 89 3.90 13.21 -14.82
CA PHE A 89 4.56 11.90 -14.89
C PHE A 89 4.20 11.08 -16.14
N ASP A 90 3.84 11.77 -17.24
CA ASP A 90 3.47 11.12 -18.50
C ASP A 90 4.62 10.28 -19.08
N HIS A 91 5.87 10.64 -18.77
CA HIS A 91 7.04 9.91 -19.22
C HIS A 91 7.20 8.59 -18.45
N GLU A 92 7.06 8.62 -17.13
CA GLU A 92 7.06 7.48 -16.23
C GLU A 92 5.94 6.51 -16.61
N ASP A 93 4.73 7.03 -16.83
CA ASP A 93 3.56 6.22 -17.16
C ASP A 93 3.73 5.45 -18.48
N LYS A 94 4.50 5.98 -19.45
CA LYS A 94 4.86 5.25 -20.68
C LYS A 94 5.79 4.07 -20.44
N HIS A 95 6.55 4.08 -19.34
CA HIS A 95 7.48 3.02 -18.96
C HIS A 95 6.88 2.03 -17.96
N ILE A 96 5.59 2.16 -17.64
CA ILE A 96 4.86 1.24 -16.79
C ILE A 96 3.89 0.44 -17.64
N THR A 97 4.06 -0.88 -17.67
CA THR A 97 3.06 -1.78 -18.23
C THR A 97 2.21 -2.36 -17.10
N ARG A 98 0.90 -2.43 -17.33
CA ARG A 98 -0.04 -3.11 -16.42
C ARG A 98 -0.50 -4.40 -17.06
N HIS A 99 -0.45 -5.46 -16.28
CA HIS A 99 -0.83 -6.79 -16.73
C HIS A 99 -1.88 -7.36 -15.78
N GLY A 100 -2.83 -8.12 -16.34
CA GLY A 100 -3.90 -8.78 -15.59
C GLY A 100 -5.28 -8.19 -15.85
N VAL A 101 -6.30 -8.96 -15.48
CA VAL A 101 -7.72 -8.60 -15.65
C VAL A 101 -8.36 -8.30 -14.29
N LEU A 102 -8.32 -9.27 -13.38
CA LEU A 102 -8.94 -9.17 -12.07
C LEU A 102 -8.00 -8.46 -11.08
N PHE A 103 -6.79 -9.00 -10.93
CA PHE A 103 -5.68 -8.39 -10.21
C PHE A 103 -4.66 -7.86 -11.20
N ASN A 104 -3.95 -6.82 -10.78
CA ASN A 104 -2.99 -6.17 -11.64
C ASN A 104 -1.59 -6.40 -11.10
N TRP A 105 -0.61 -6.56 -12.00
CA TRP A 105 0.77 -6.31 -11.64
C TRP A 105 1.38 -5.27 -12.55
N LEU A 106 2.30 -4.49 -11.97
CA LEU A 106 3.09 -3.51 -12.69
C LEU A 106 4.42 -4.14 -13.09
N SER A 107 4.84 -3.85 -14.31
CA SER A 107 6.22 -4.05 -14.73
C SER A 107 6.79 -2.70 -15.17
N VAL A 108 8.03 -2.42 -14.76
CA VAL A 108 8.76 -1.23 -15.18
C VAL A 108 9.75 -1.64 -16.26
N VAL A 109 9.69 -0.97 -17.41
CA VAL A 109 10.56 -1.28 -18.56
C VAL A 109 12.03 -1.30 -18.14
N VAL A 110 12.72 -2.38 -18.52
CA VAL A 110 14.14 -2.59 -18.24
C VAL A 110 14.95 -1.50 -18.96
N GLY A 111 15.43 -0.51 -18.20
CA GLY A 111 16.14 0.65 -18.72
C GLY A 111 15.59 1.98 -18.22
N TYR A 112 14.37 1.99 -17.66
CA TYR A 112 13.83 3.18 -17.03
C TYR A 112 14.51 3.46 -15.68
N ILE A 113 15.49 4.35 -15.69
CA ILE A 113 16.08 4.95 -14.49
C ILE A 113 16.45 6.40 -14.86
N GLN A 114 15.91 7.38 -14.13
CA GLN A 114 16.16 8.81 -14.40
C GLN A 114 17.57 9.28 -14.02
N VAL A 115 18.27 8.51 -13.17
CA VAL A 115 19.66 8.79 -12.84
C VAL A 115 20.52 8.55 -14.10
N PRO A 116 21.40 9.51 -14.49
CA PRO A 116 22.31 9.33 -15.62
C PRO A 116 23.13 8.04 -15.52
N ASN A 117 23.58 7.49 -16.64
CA ASN A 117 24.39 6.25 -16.62
C ASN A 117 25.79 6.49 -16.03
N GLU A 118 26.32 7.70 -16.17
CA GLU A 118 27.67 8.06 -15.72
C GLU A 118 27.64 9.39 -14.96
N LEU A 119 28.54 9.51 -13.98
CA LEU A 119 28.78 10.76 -13.27
C LEU A 119 29.77 11.63 -14.07
N SER A 120 29.25 12.32 -15.10
CA SER A 120 30.03 13.32 -15.83
C SER A 120 30.27 14.58 -14.99
N ASP A 121 31.22 15.42 -15.41
CA ASP A 121 31.52 16.69 -14.73
C ASP A 121 30.31 17.63 -14.64
N GLU A 122 29.44 17.62 -15.66
CA GLU A 122 28.18 18.37 -15.68
C GLU A 122 27.19 17.84 -14.64
N VAL A 123 27.06 16.51 -14.53
CA VAL A 123 26.20 15.87 -13.52
C VAL A 123 26.76 16.14 -12.12
N ALA A 124 28.07 16.09 -11.94
CA ALA A 124 28.72 16.43 -10.67
C ALA A 124 28.52 17.90 -10.29
N GLU A 125 28.55 18.83 -11.25
CA GLU A 125 28.25 20.24 -10.98
C GLU A 125 26.80 20.44 -10.55
N ARG A 126 25.87 19.76 -11.22
CA ARG A 126 24.45 19.76 -10.84
C ARG A 126 24.25 19.20 -9.43
N TYR A 127 24.85 18.05 -9.13
CA TYR A 127 24.79 17.42 -7.80
C TYR A 127 25.43 18.30 -6.73
N HIS A 128 26.52 19.02 -7.03
CA HIS A 128 27.11 19.99 -6.12
C HIS A 128 26.15 21.15 -5.81
N SER A 129 25.50 21.70 -6.84
CA SER A 129 24.51 22.77 -6.69
C SER A 129 23.31 22.32 -5.85
N GLU A 130 22.76 21.15 -6.16
CA GLU A 130 21.64 20.54 -5.44
C GLU A 130 22.01 20.21 -3.98
N GLY A 131 23.15 19.56 -3.76
CA GLY A 131 23.66 19.25 -2.44
C GLY A 131 23.93 20.50 -1.61
N THR A 132 24.46 21.56 -2.22
CA THR A 132 24.67 22.85 -1.54
C THR A 132 23.33 23.46 -1.14
N ARG A 133 22.32 23.44 -2.02
CA ARG A 133 20.97 23.91 -1.72
C ARG A 133 20.33 23.11 -0.59
N PHE A 134 20.50 21.79 -0.58
CA PHE A 134 19.96 20.91 0.44
C PHE A 134 20.62 21.13 1.81
N LEU A 135 21.96 21.07 1.87
CA LEU A 135 22.71 21.20 3.13
C LEU A 135 22.58 22.59 3.78
N ASN A 136 22.33 23.63 2.99
CA ASN A 136 22.09 24.99 3.49
C ASN A 136 20.59 25.37 3.54
N GLY A 137 19.71 24.45 3.13
CA GLY A 137 18.28 24.66 3.09
C GLY A 137 17.65 24.62 4.48
N ARG A 138 16.55 25.35 4.67
CA ARG A 138 15.74 25.21 5.88
C ARG A 138 14.75 24.07 5.71
N VAL A 139 14.80 23.10 6.61
CA VAL A 139 13.78 22.06 6.69
C VAL A 139 12.50 22.66 7.30
N PRO A 140 11.35 22.60 6.61
CA PRO A 140 10.09 23.04 7.19
C PRO A 140 9.68 22.09 8.33
N ILE A 141 9.62 22.61 9.56
CA ILE A 141 9.23 21.83 10.77
C ILE A 141 7.69 21.78 10.92
N SER A 142 6.94 22.43 10.02
CA SER A 142 5.48 22.40 10.03
C SER A 142 4.95 21.15 9.34
N ALA A 143 4.12 20.37 10.03
CA ALA A 143 3.33 19.27 9.48
C ALA A 143 1.83 19.49 9.78
N ASP A 144 0.94 19.05 8.90
CA ASP A 144 -0.50 19.04 9.21
C ASP A 144 -0.79 17.86 10.14
N CYS A 145 -1.21 18.15 11.38
CA CYS A 145 -1.56 17.13 12.37
C CYS A 145 -2.72 16.22 11.94
N GLN A 146 -3.44 16.58 10.87
CA GLN A 146 -4.52 15.75 10.30
C GLN A 146 -4.01 14.73 9.29
N ASN A 147 -2.76 14.85 8.84
CA ASN A 147 -2.15 13.93 7.90
C ASN A 147 -1.43 12.80 8.65
N LEU A 148 -1.26 11.69 7.95
CA LEU A 148 -0.49 10.57 8.49
C LEU A 148 0.99 10.86 8.34
N TYR A 149 1.76 10.48 9.35
CA TYR A 149 3.19 10.77 9.45
C TYR A 149 3.94 10.42 8.17
N GLU A 150 3.70 9.22 7.63
CA GLU A 150 4.42 8.74 6.47
C GLU A 150 4.02 9.43 5.15
N ASP A 151 2.84 10.06 5.10
CA ASP A 151 2.44 10.88 3.94
C ASP A 151 3.10 12.28 4.00
N GLU A 152 3.26 12.84 5.20
CA GLU A 152 4.02 14.09 5.44
C GLU A 152 5.52 13.90 5.20
N GLU A 153 6.10 12.83 5.75
CA GLU A 153 7.50 12.45 5.50
C GLU A 153 7.76 12.26 4.00
N GLY A 154 6.87 11.52 3.31
CA GLY A 154 6.95 11.35 1.87
C GLY A 154 6.86 12.67 1.09
N ALA A 155 6.04 13.62 1.55
CA ALA A 155 5.93 14.94 0.94
C ALA A 155 7.20 15.78 1.13
N ILE A 156 7.82 15.70 2.30
CA ILE A 156 9.10 16.37 2.58
C ILE A 156 10.20 15.79 1.69
N ILE A 157 10.27 14.46 1.56
CA ILE A 157 11.25 13.80 0.69
C ILE A 157 11.04 14.25 -0.77
N ALA A 158 9.82 14.15 -1.29
CA ALA A 158 9.51 14.54 -2.67
C ALA A 158 9.87 16.01 -2.98
N ARG A 159 9.71 16.93 -2.02
CA ARG A 159 10.07 18.36 -2.19
C ARG A 159 11.57 18.60 -2.17
N ASN A 160 12.32 17.83 -1.38
CA ASN A 160 13.77 18.01 -1.25
C ASN A 160 14.56 17.30 -2.36
N PHE A 161 13.97 16.26 -2.96
CA PHE A 161 14.61 15.43 -3.99
C PHE A 161 13.80 15.39 -5.30
N PRO A 162 13.63 16.54 -6.00
CA PRO A 162 12.87 16.60 -7.24
C PRO A 162 13.49 15.75 -8.36
N GLU A 163 14.80 15.57 -8.37
CA GLU A 163 15.50 14.68 -9.30
C GLU A 163 15.19 13.18 -9.09
N ASP A 164 14.67 12.81 -7.92
CA ASP A 164 14.19 11.46 -7.62
C ASP A 164 12.66 11.33 -7.77
N ALA A 165 11.95 12.38 -8.20
CA ALA A 165 10.49 12.41 -8.26
C ALA A 165 9.90 11.26 -9.09
N GLY A 166 10.53 10.89 -10.21
CA GLY A 166 10.08 9.75 -11.01
C GLY A 166 10.20 8.41 -10.28
N CYS A 167 11.27 8.22 -9.49
CA CYS A 167 11.44 7.04 -8.64
C CYS A 167 10.37 6.98 -7.54
N LEU A 168 10.19 8.09 -6.83
CA LEU A 168 9.18 8.22 -5.76
C LEU A 168 7.76 8.01 -6.30
N TYR A 169 7.47 8.52 -7.50
CA TYR A 169 6.21 8.29 -8.20
C TYR A 169 5.98 6.81 -8.51
N LEU A 170 6.99 6.12 -9.06
CA LEU A 170 6.90 4.68 -9.35
C LEU A 170 6.68 3.84 -8.09
N LEU A 171 7.43 4.10 -7.01
CA LEU A 171 7.26 3.44 -5.72
C LEU A 171 5.84 3.66 -5.18
N ASN A 172 5.33 4.88 -5.27
CA ASN A 172 3.96 5.21 -4.90
C ASN A 172 2.93 4.49 -5.79
N ARG A 173 3.20 4.32 -7.08
CA ARG A 173 2.32 3.59 -8.00
C ARG A 173 2.27 2.09 -7.68
N MET A 174 3.42 1.47 -7.42
CA MET A 174 3.52 0.07 -6.99
C MET A 174 2.75 -0.15 -5.68
N ARG A 175 2.93 0.73 -4.70
CA ARG A 175 2.15 0.74 -3.44
C ARG A 175 0.65 0.71 -3.69
N LYS A 176 0.14 1.55 -4.60
CA LYS A 176 -1.29 1.65 -4.92
C LYS A 176 -1.84 0.40 -5.60
N GLU A 177 -1.06 -0.24 -6.46
CA GLU A 177 -1.50 -1.48 -7.11
C GLU A 177 -1.47 -2.67 -6.15
N ILE A 178 -0.41 -2.81 -5.33
CA ILE A 178 -0.33 -3.81 -4.25
C ILE A 178 -1.53 -3.69 -3.30
N ASN A 179 -1.76 -2.49 -2.74
CA ASN A 179 -2.91 -2.24 -1.87
C ASN A 179 -4.25 -2.43 -2.59
N GLY A 180 -4.30 -2.07 -3.87
CA GLY A 180 -5.47 -2.25 -4.72
C GLY A 180 -5.86 -3.71 -4.87
N ASN A 181 -4.88 -4.61 -5.04
CA ASN A 181 -5.11 -6.05 -5.15
C ASN A 181 -5.64 -6.65 -3.86
N VAL A 182 -5.06 -6.30 -2.71
CA VAL A 182 -5.56 -6.75 -1.40
C VAL A 182 -7.02 -6.35 -1.22
N ARG A 183 -7.32 -5.07 -1.47
CA ARG A 183 -8.68 -4.57 -1.36
C ARG A 183 -9.65 -5.33 -2.28
N LYS A 184 -9.27 -5.53 -3.55
CA LYS A 184 -10.07 -6.31 -4.51
C LYS A 184 -10.31 -7.73 -4.01
N LEU A 185 -9.28 -8.40 -3.50
CA LEU A 185 -9.38 -9.76 -2.97
C LEU A 185 -10.39 -9.81 -1.82
N THR A 186 -10.26 -8.91 -0.85
CA THR A 186 -11.18 -8.84 0.30
C THR A 186 -12.62 -8.58 -0.13
N VAL A 187 -12.83 -7.73 -1.14
CA VAL A 187 -14.16 -7.47 -1.71
C VAL A 187 -14.72 -8.71 -2.38
N ILE A 188 -13.96 -9.36 -3.26
CA ILE A 188 -14.38 -10.58 -3.97
C ILE A 188 -14.76 -11.66 -2.96
N PHE A 189 -13.92 -11.86 -1.95
CA PHE A 189 -14.19 -12.85 -0.92
C PHE A 189 -15.42 -12.52 -0.07
N SER A 190 -15.55 -11.27 0.37
CA SER A 190 -16.73 -10.82 1.13
C SER A 190 -18.01 -10.97 0.30
N ALA A 191 -17.92 -10.71 -1.00
CA ALA A 191 -19.01 -10.93 -1.95
C ALA A 191 -19.38 -12.41 -2.11
N ILE A 192 -18.40 -13.30 -2.21
CA ILE A 192 -18.63 -14.76 -2.30
C ILE A 192 -19.35 -15.24 -1.03
N ILE A 193 -18.84 -14.92 0.17
CA ILE A 193 -19.46 -15.33 1.45
C ILE A 193 -20.90 -14.80 1.54
N SER A 194 -21.09 -13.52 1.25
CA SER A 194 -22.40 -12.89 1.34
C SER A 194 -23.39 -13.48 0.33
N SER A 195 -22.92 -13.80 -0.88
CA SER A 195 -23.75 -14.44 -1.91
C SER A 195 -24.16 -15.85 -1.49
N ILE A 196 -23.25 -16.64 -0.92
CA ILE A 196 -23.55 -17.99 -0.42
C ILE A 196 -24.60 -17.93 0.68
N LEU A 197 -24.44 -17.00 1.63
CA LEU A 197 -25.42 -16.81 2.69
C LEU A 197 -26.81 -16.51 2.12
N ILE A 198 -26.91 -15.56 1.19
CA ILE A 198 -28.19 -15.18 0.57
C ILE A 198 -28.79 -16.31 -0.27
N ILE A 199 -27.98 -16.98 -1.09
CA ILE A 199 -28.45 -18.11 -1.91
C ILE A 199 -29.04 -19.19 -1.01
N ASN A 200 -28.39 -19.52 0.10
CA ASN A 200 -28.91 -20.49 1.06
C ASN A 200 -30.17 -19.97 1.76
N LEU A 201 -30.23 -18.70 2.15
CA LEU A 201 -31.44 -18.13 2.76
C LEU A 201 -32.68 -18.14 1.85
N ILE A 202 -32.48 -18.07 0.53
CA ILE A 202 -33.58 -18.04 -0.44
C ILE A 202 -33.99 -19.45 -0.89
N TYR A 203 -33.00 -20.30 -1.19
CA TYR A 203 -33.18 -21.54 -1.95
C TYR A 203 -32.92 -22.82 -1.15
N ASN A 204 -32.48 -22.74 0.10
CA ASN A 204 -32.24 -23.92 0.94
C ASN A 204 -33.53 -24.44 1.59
N ASP A 205 -34.61 -24.55 0.82
CA ASP A 205 -35.88 -25.15 1.24
C ASP A 205 -35.91 -26.67 1.00
N GLY A 206 -34.89 -27.23 0.34
CA GLY A 206 -34.81 -28.66 0.00
C GLY A 206 -35.51 -29.04 -1.31
N ALA A 207 -36.16 -28.07 -1.97
CA ALA A 207 -36.83 -28.26 -3.26
C ALA A 207 -35.94 -27.91 -4.45
N ALA A 208 -34.92 -27.06 -4.25
CA ALA A 208 -34.06 -26.58 -5.33
C ALA A 208 -33.13 -27.66 -5.94
N LEU A 209 -32.68 -28.62 -5.14
CA LEU A 209 -31.82 -29.73 -5.55
C LEU A 209 -32.32 -31.03 -4.92
N GLY A 210 -32.91 -31.91 -5.74
CA GLY A 210 -33.32 -33.27 -5.34
C GLY A 210 -32.12 -34.21 -5.20
N LEU A 211 -31.15 -33.86 -4.34
CA LEU A 211 -29.92 -34.61 -4.16
C LEU A 211 -30.19 -36.05 -3.69
N ALA A 212 -31.16 -36.23 -2.80
CA ALA A 212 -31.62 -37.55 -2.35
C ALA A 212 -32.12 -38.40 -3.52
N THR A 213 -32.91 -37.80 -4.42
CA THR A 213 -33.40 -38.46 -5.64
C THR A 213 -32.26 -38.79 -6.60
N LEU A 214 -31.28 -37.91 -6.72
CA LEU A 214 -30.09 -38.09 -7.56
C LEU A 214 -29.15 -39.19 -7.02
N MET A 215 -29.10 -39.35 -5.69
CA MET A 215 -28.40 -40.44 -5.00
C MET A 215 -29.22 -41.75 -4.95
N GLY A 216 -30.41 -41.79 -5.57
CA GLY A 216 -31.28 -42.97 -5.61
C GLY A 216 -31.95 -43.31 -4.27
N LEU A 217 -32.01 -42.35 -3.33
CA LEU A 217 -32.67 -42.53 -2.04
C LEU A 217 -34.16 -42.26 -2.19
N SER A 218 -34.96 -43.30 -1.94
CA SER A 218 -36.43 -43.23 -1.90
C SER A 218 -36.99 -43.02 -0.49
N GLU A 219 -36.17 -43.24 0.54
CA GLU A 219 -36.52 -43.11 1.95
C GLU A 219 -35.41 -42.33 2.69
N GLY A 220 -35.77 -41.71 3.82
CA GLY A 220 -34.81 -41.01 4.68
C GLY A 220 -33.70 -41.94 5.18
N LEU A 221 -32.52 -41.39 5.46
CA LEU A 221 -31.41 -42.18 6.01
C LEU A 221 -31.59 -42.35 7.52
N SER A 222 -31.65 -43.60 7.96
CA SER A 222 -31.60 -43.97 9.38
C SER A 222 -30.25 -44.64 9.68
N LEU A 223 -29.40 -43.97 10.45
CA LEU A 223 -28.14 -44.48 10.99
C LEU A 223 -28.25 -44.53 12.52
N GLY A 224 -29.04 -45.48 13.03
CA GLY A 224 -29.26 -45.65 14.46
C GLY A 224 -30.11 -44.52 15.06
N PRO A 225 -29.69 -43.85 16.15
CA PRO A 225 -30.44 -42.75 16.77
C PRO A 225 -30.48 -41.47 15.91
N LEU A 226 -29.74 -41.43 14.80
CA LEU A 226 -29.74 -40.33 13.85
C LEU A 226 -30.59 -40.73 12.63
N SER A 227 -31.78 -40.15 12.52
CA SER A 227 -32.62 -40.22 11.33
C SER A 227 -32.64 -38.85 10.65
N MET A 228 -32.34 -38.80 9.35
CA MET A 228 -32.52 -37.62 8.51
C MET A 228 -33.62 -37.89 7.49
N ASP A 229 -34.58 -36.98 7.41
CA ASP A 229 -35.59 -37.03 6.36
C ASP A 229 -34.97 -36.64 5.00
N ILE A 230 -35.64 -36.99 3.90
CA ILE A 230 -35.24 -36.68 2.54
C ILE A 230 -35.05 -35.17 2.35
N GLU A 231 -35.91 -34.36 2.97
CA GLU A 231 -35.84 -32.91 2.92
C GLU A 231 -34.56 -32.38 3.59
N ASP A 232 -34.17 -32.95 4.73
CA ASP A 232 -32.93 -32.60 5.44
C ASP A 232 -31.68 -32.97 4.62
N ILE A 233 -31.72 -34.12 3.93
CA ILE A 233 -30.64 -34.56 3.03
C ILE A 233 -30.48 -33.59 1.86
N ASN A 234 -31.58 -33.16 1.23
CA ASN A 234 -31.55 -32.20 0.13
C ASN A 234 -31.02 -30.83 0.59
N ARG A 235 -31.45 -30.35 1.76
CA ARG A 235 -30.98 -29.09 2.35
C ARG A 235 -29.49 -29.15 2.71
N ALA A 236 -29.06 -30.22 3.38
CA ALA A 236 -27.65 -30.44 3.69
C ALA A 236 -26.78 -30.52 2.42
N GLY A 237 -27.27 -31.21 1.39
CA GLY A 237 -26.63 -31.30 0.08
C GLY A 237 -26.47 -29.96 -0.62
N PHE A 238 -27.53 -29.14 -0.65
CA PHE A 238 -27.51 -27.80 -1.23
C PHE A 238 -26.54 -26.88 -0.47
N ALA A 239 -26.60 -26.90 0.86
CA ALA A 239 -25.67 -26.18 1.72
C ALA A 239 -24.22 -26.59 1.46
N ALA A 240 -23.94 -27.89 1.33
CA ALA A 240 -22.61 -28.40 1.00
C ALA A 240 -22.13 -27.94 -0.37
N LEU A 241 -22.97 -28.07 -1.40
CA LEU A 241 -22.59 -27.70 -2.76
C LEU A 241 -22.29 -26.20 -2.89
N THR A 242 -23.11 -25.34 -2.29
CA THR A 242 -22.93 -23.89 -2.36
C THR A 242 -21.72 -23.41 -1.55
N THR A 243 -21.48 -23.97 -0.36
CA THR A 243 -20.32 -23.63 0.47
C THR A 243 -19.01 -24.15 -0.11
N LEU A 244 -18.98 -25.39 -0.62
CA LEU A 244 -17.81 -25.96 -1.29
C LEU A 244 -17.52 -25.25 -2.61
N GLY A 245 -18.54 -24.95 -3.41
CA GLY A 245 -18.41 -24.15 -4.62
C GLY A 245 -17.85 -22.75 -4.33
N GLY A 246 -18.30 -22.15 -3.22
CA GLY A 246 -17.76 -20.92 -2.67
C GLY A 246 -16.27 -20.99 -2.31
N ALA A 247 -15.90 -22.00 -1.52
CA ALA A 247 -14.52 -22.23 -1.13
C ALA A 247 -13.62 -22.48 -2.35
N PHE A 248 -14.11 -23.22 -3.35
CA PHE A 248 -13.40 -23.46 -4.60
C PHE A 248 -13.24 -22.18 -5.42
N ALA A 249 -14.27 -21.34 -5.51
CA ALA A 249 -14.17 -20.03 -6.17
C ALA A 249 -13.14 -19.12 -5.48
N MET A 250 -13.11 -19.10 -4.14
CA MET A 250 -12.08 -18.39 -3.39
C MET A 250 -10.69 -18.95 -3.66
N TRP A 251 -10.55 -20.27 -3.72
CA TRP A 251 -9.29 -20.94 -4.01
C TRP A 251 -8.75 -20.54 -5.39
N ILE A 252 -9.60 -20.54 -6.42
CA ILE A 252 -9.23 -20.08 -7.78
C ILE A 252 -8.77 -18.63 -7.72
N ALA A 253 -9.61 -17.74 -7.15
CA ALA A 253 -9.28 -16.32 -7.07
C ALA A 253 -7.97 -16.05 -6.31
N TYR A 254 -7.65 -16.85 -5.29
CA TYR A 254 -6.42 -16.72 -4.53
C TYR A 254 -5.19 -17.27 -5.27
N TYR A 255 -5.19 -18.56 -5.60
CA TYR A 255 -3.99 -19.25 -6.08
C TYR A 255 -3.71 -19.05 -7.57
N VAL A 256 -4.75 -18.91 -8.39
CA VAL A 256 -4.59 -18.75 -9.84
C VAL A 256 -4.33 -17.29 -10.18
N GLU A 257 -5.03 -16.37 -9.51
CA GLU A 257 -5.07 -14.95 -9.91
C GLU A 257 -4.38 -14.04 -8.90
N TYR A 258 -4.66 -14.12 -7.59
CA TYR A 258 -4.09 -13.16 -6.64
C TYR A 258 -2.60 -13.39 -6.34
N ALA A 259 -2.24 -14.58 -5.88
CA ALA A 259 -0.92 -14.87 -5.33
C ALA A 259 0.22 -14.69 -6.36
N PRO A 260 0.11 -15.16 -7.62
CA PRO A 260 1.17 -14.95 -8.61
C PRO A 260 1.40 -13.47 -8.93
N TYR A 261 0.33 -12.69 -9.04
CA TYR A 261 0.39 -11.26 -9.36
C TYR A 261 0.94 -10.44 -8.19
N GLN A 262 0.53 -10.78 -6.96
CA GLN A 262 1.04 -10.14 -5.76
C GLN A 262 2.54 -10.39 -5.59
N ARG A 263 2.98 -11.63 -5.79
CA ARG A 263 4.39 -12.02 -5.77
C ARG A 263 5.20 -11.28 -6.83
N ASN A 264 4.68 -11.16 -8.05
CA ASN A 264 5.34 -10.43 -9.11
C ASN A 264 5.45 -8.92 -8.82
N ASN A 265 4.44 -8.30 -8.20
CA ASN A 265 4.53 -6.89 -7.78
C ASN A 265 5.66 -6.66 -6.76
N PHE A 266 5.82 -7.55 -5.78
CA PHE A 266 6.90 -7.43 -4.78
C PHE A 266 8.28 -7.70 -5.39
N ARG A 267 8.38 -8.66 -6.33
CA ARG A 267 9.60 -8.88 -7.10
C ARG A 267 9.98 -7.67 -7.95
N GLU A 268 9.03 -7.08 -8.67
CA GLU A 268 9.28 -5.90 -9.48
C GLU A 268 9.69 -4.70 -8.61
N LEU A 269 9.03 -4.52 -7.47
CA LEU A 269 9.40 -3.51 -6.50
C LEU A 269 10.84 -3.69 -6.02
N SER A 270 11.22 -4.90 -5.62
CA SER A 270 12.59 -5.21 -5.18
C SER A 270 13.58 -4.94 -6.30
N ASN A 271 13.35 -5.50 -7.50
CA ASN A 271 14.22 -5.32 -8.67
C ASN A 271 14.37 -3.85 -9.07
N PHE A 272 13.30 -3.05 -8.96
CA PHE A 272 13.35 -1.62 -9.25
C PHE A 272 14.23 -0.89 -8.24
N ILE A 273 14.03 -1.13 -6.95
CA ILE A 273 14.82 -0.51 -5.86
C ILE A 273 16.30 -0.88 -6.02
N THR A 274 16.61 -2.17 -6.20
CA THR A 274 17.99 -2.65 -6.37
C THR A 274 18.67 -1.98 -7.56
N ARG A 275 18.00 -1.91 -8.71
CA ARG A 275 18.54 -1.24 -9.91
C ARG A 275 18.78 0.26 -9.69
N TYR A 276 17.87 0.93 -9.00
CA TYR A 276 17.98 2.37 -8.73
C TYR A 276 19.11 2.70 -7.75
N LEU A 277 19.18 1.97 -6.64
CA LEU A 277 20.21 2.16 -5.61
C LEU A 277 21.60 1.75 -6.11
N ALA A 278 21.71 0.69 -6.92
CA ALA A 278 22.97 0.31 -7.55
C ALA A 278 23.54 1.47 -8.38
N ARG A 279 22.70 2.14 -9.19
CA ARG A 279 23.14 3.27 -10.01
C ARG A 279 23.58 4.48 -9.16
N LEU A 280 22.88 4.77 -8.06
CA LEU A 280 23.33 5.80 -7.13
C LEU A 280 24.65 5.43 -6.45
N ASN A 281 24.86 4.17 -6.11
CA ASN A 281 26.12 3.73 -5.53
C ASN A 281 27.29 3.81 -6.53
N ASP A 282 27.06 3.51 -7.81
CA ASP A 282 28.10 3.70 -8.84
C ASP A 282 28.52 5.18 -8.94
N HIS A 283 27.55 6.10 -8.85
CA HIS A 283 27.85 7.54 -8.75
C HIS A 283 28.58 7.89 -7.45
N PHE A 284 28.19 7.29 -6.31
CA PHE A 284 28.84 7.51 -5.03
C PHE A 284 30.33 7.10 -5.08
N ARG A 285 30.64 5.89 -5.56
CA ARG A 285 32.01 5.38 -5.72
C ARG A 285 32.85 6.25 -6.65
N THR A 286 32.24 6.72 -7.74
CA THR A 286 32.92 7.63 -8.67
C THR A 286 33.23 8.98 -7.99
N ALA A 287 32.26 9.56 -7.29
CA ALA A 287 32.45 10.82 -6.56
C ALA A 287 33.48 10.68 -5.43
N GLU A 288 33.49 9.54 -4.73
CA GLU A 288 34.48 9.21 -3.71
C GLU A 288 35.90 9.15 -4.30
N GLY A 289 36.07 8.42 -5.42
CA GLY A 289 37.34 8.33 -6.12
C GLY A 289 37.87 9.71 -6.52
N GLN A 290 36.99 10.55 -7.09
CA GLN A 290 37.33 11.92 -7.49
C GLN A 290 37.68 12.81 -6.29
N ALA A 291 36.92 12.73 -5.20
CA ALA A 291 37.21 13.46 -3.97
C ALA A 291 38.59 13.08 -3.38
N LYS A 292 38.92 11.78 -3.40
CA LYS A 292 40.22 11.28 -2.94
C LYS A 292 41.39 11.66 -3.86
N SER A 293 41.14 11.96 -5.13
CA SER A 293 42.16 12.34 -6.11
C SER A 293 42.35 13.85 -6.27
N VAL A 294 41.54 14.69 -5.60
CA VAL A 294 41.69 16.17 -5.70
C VAL A 294 43.10 16.63 -5.31
N THR A 295 43.77 15.92 -4.41
CA THR A 295 45.12 16.26 -3.94
C THR A 295 46.24 15.67 -4.79
N VAL A 296 45.93 14.67 -5.63
CA VAL A 296 46.94 13.95 -6.41
C VAL A 296 47.23 14.73 -7.70
N GLY A 297 48.38 15.42 -7.72
CA GLY A 297 49.10 15.67 -8.97
C GLY A 297 49.18 17.10 -9.51
N GLN A 298 48.82 18.17 -8.80
CA GLN A 298 49.08 19.53 -9.33
C GLN A 298 49.59 20.53 -8.29
N GLU A 299 50.63 21.28 -8.67
CA GLU A 299 50.96 22.62 -8.17
C GLU A 299 49.84 23.60 -8.57
N LYS A 300 48.63 23.36 -8.04
CA LYS A 300 47.43 24.16 -8.31
C LYS A 300 47.33 25.30 -7.30
N ASP A 301 46.75 26.42 -7.75
CA ASP A 301 46.31 27.50 -6.87
C ASP A 301 45.40 26.93 -5.75
N ALA A 302 45.67 27.33 -4.49
CA ALA A 302 44.93 26.87 -3.32
C ALA A 302 43.43 27.15 -3.43
N ALA A 303 43.05 28.21 -4.15
CA ALA A 303 41.64 28.53 -4.41
C ALA A 303 40.95 27.46 -5.27
N GLU A 304 41.61 26.97 -6.33
CA GLU A 304 41.06 25.96 -7.21
C GLU A 304 41.00 24.59 -6.52
N PHE A 305 42.02 24.26 -5.72
CA PHE A 305 42.00 23.06 -4.87
C PHE A 305 40.79 23.06 -3.91
N SER A 306 40.60 24.16 -3.17
CA SER A 306 39.50 24.29 -2.22
C SER A 306 38.13 24.16 -2.92
N LYS A 307 37.99 24.77 -4.09
CA LYS A 307 36.76 24.70 -4.90
C LYS A 307 36.45 23.27 -5.32
N GLN A 308 37.43 22.52 -5.82
CA GLN A 308 37.23 21.12 -6.24
C GLN A 308 36.96 20.20 -5.06
N ALA A 309 37.68 20.36 -3.95
CA ALA A 309 37.44 19.59 -2.73
C ALA A 309 36.01 19.80 -2.22
N ARG A 310 35.54 21.05 -2.20
CA ARG A 310 34.16 21.38 -1.80
C ARG A 310 33.13 20.78 -2.75
N LYS A 311 33.36 20.84 -4.07
CA LYS A 311 32.48 20.25 -5.09
C LYS A 311 32.27 18.75 -4.84
N TRP A 312 33.36 17.99 -4.80
CA TRP A 312 33.31 16.54 -4.70
C TRP A 312 32.83 16.07 -3.32
N HIS A 313 33.27 16.72 -2.24
CA HIS A 313 32.80 16.37 -0.89
C HIS A 313 31.29 16.61 -0.73
N THR A 314 30.78 17.75 -1.23
CA THR A 314 29.34 18.02 -1.23
C THR A 314 28.58 17.01 -2.09
N THR A 315 29.15 16.59 -3.22
CA THR A 315 28.55 15.60 -4.12
C THR A 315 28.44 14.23 -3.45
N VAL A 316 29.48 13.79 -2.73
CA VAL A 316 29.49 12.55 -1.94
C VAL A 316 28.38 12.59 -0.89
N LEU A 317 28.29 13.66 -0.10
CA LEU A 317 27.24 13.85 0.89
C LEU A 317 25.85 13.85 0.28
N TRP A 318 25.68 14.53 -0.86
CA TRP A 318 24.40 14.62 -1.56
C TRP A 318 23.89 13.24 -2.00
N ILE A 319 24.74 12.44 -2.65
CA ILE A 319 24.36 11.10 -3.11
C ILE A 319 24.05 10.20 -1.90
N ALA A 320 24.83 10.29 -0.82
CA ALA A 320 24.59 9.52 0.40
C ALA A 320 23.21 9.85 1.01
N TRP A 321 22.86 11.14 1.10
CA TRP A 321 21.55 11.57 1.58
C TRP A 321 20.41 11.09 0.68
N ARG A 322 20.59 11.10 -0.64
CA ARG A 322 19.58 10.56 -1.58
C ARG A 322 19.30 9.08 -1.30
N ILE A 323 20.34 8.26 -1.16
CA ILE A 323 20.20 6.83 -0.83
C ILE A 323 19.43 6.65 0.49
N PHE A 324 19.83 7.37 1.55
CA PHE A 324 19.17 7.33 2.86
C PHE A 324 17.67 7.69 2.79
N PHE A 325 17.32 8.76 2.08
CA PHE A 325 15.93 9.21 1.99
C PHE A 325 15.08 8.33 1.07
N ILE A 326 15.65 7.73 0.04
CA ILE A 326 14.96 6.73 -0.78
C ILE A 326 14.63 5.49 0.06
N GLU A 327 15.57 5.00 0.87
CA GLU A 327 15.32 3.89 1.81
C GLU A 327 14.24 4.24 2.84
N SER A 328 14.31 5.45 3.40
CA SER A 328 13.31 5.95 4.34
C SER A 328 11.92 5.99 3.70
N PHE A 329 11.85 6.44 2.45
CA PHE A 329 10.62 6.44 1.67
C PHE A 329 10.11 5.02 1.39
N VAL A 330 10.98 4.08 1.00
CA VAL A 330 10.63 2.66 0.79
C VAL A 330 10.08 2.05 2.08
N ARG A 331 10.71 2.31 3.23
CA ARG A 331 10.20 1.88 4.54
C ARG A 331 8.81 2.43 4.82
N GLY A 332 8.60 3.72 4.55
CA GLY A 332 7.28 4.36 4.61
C GLY A 332 6.26 3.67 3.70
N VAL A 333 6.64 3.36 2.45
CA VAL A 333 5.80 2.64 1.48
C VAL A 333 5.43 1.24 1.99
N MET A 334 6.39 0.47 2.53
CA MET A 334 6.13 -0.87 3.10
C MET A 334 5.17 -0.79 4.29
N PHE A 335 5.39 0.16 5.19
CA PHE A 335 4.49 0.40 6.32
C PHE A 335 3.06 0.73 5.86
N GLN A 336 2.92 1.59 4.84
CA GLN A 336 1.62 1.90 4.25
C GLN A 336 0.96 0.69 3.62
N ILE A 337 1.71 -0.19 2.96
CA ILE A 337 1.16 -1.43 2.38
C ILE A 337 0.58 -2.31 3.48
N LEU A 338 1.35 -2.62 4.51
CA LEU A 338 0.92 -3.49 5.60
C LEU A 338 -0.28 -2.91 6.35
N ARG A 339 -0.22 -1.62 6.70
CA ARG A 339 -1.29 -0.95 7.44
C ARG A 339 -2.58 -0.84 6.63
N ASN A 340 -2.52 -0.36 5.39
CA ASN A 340 -3.71 -0.20 4.56
C ASN A 340 -4.33 -1.55 4.22
N SER A 341 -3.49 -2.56 3.95
CA SER A 341 -3.94 -3.95 3.79
C SER A 341 -4.70 -4.40 5.03
N GLY A 342 -4.11 -4.25 6.23
CA GLY A 342 -4.78 -4.55 7.50
C GLY A 342 -6.14 -3.86 7.65
N TYR A 343 -6.25 -2.58 7.27
CA TYR A 343 -7.53 -1.87 7.28
C TYR A 343 -8.55 -2.48 6.31
N TYR A 344 -8.16 -2.89 5.10
CA TYR A 344 -9.08 -3.53 4.16
C TYR A 344 -9.59 -4.87 4.70
N LEU A 345 -8.74 -5.68 5.32
CA LEU A 345 -9.12 -6.99 5.86
C LEU A 345 -10.21 -6.89 6.94
N VAL A 346 -10.24 -5.80 7.71
CA VAL A 346 -11.22 -5.58 8.78
C VAL A 346 -12.43 -4.77 8.31
N MET A 347 -12.19 -3.65 7.62
CA MET A 347 -13.25 -2.69 7.29
C MET A 347 -14.16 -3.17 6.15
N VAL A 348 -13.62 -3.91 5.17
CA VAL A 348 -14.45 -4.39 4.05
C VAL A 348 -15.50 -5.40 4.55
N PRO A 349 -15.15 -6.45 5.31
CA PRO A 349 -16.17 -7.37 5.85
C PRO A 349 -17.15 -6.68 6.77
N ALA A 350 -16.67 -5.79 7.65
CA ALA A 350 -17.54 -5.01 8.53
C ALA A 350 -18.57 -4.20 7.73
N LEU A 351 -18.16 -3.58 6.61
CA LEU A 351 -19.07 -2.86 5.72
C LEU A 351 -20.11 -3.79 5.08
N PHE A 352 -19.70 -4.97 4.60
CA PHE A 352 -20.63 -5.97 4.07
C PHE A 352 -21.66 -6.40 5.12
N LEU A 353 -21.22 -6.66 6.37
CA LEU A 353 -22.12 -7.01 7.47
C LEU A 353 -23.10 -5.88 7.80
N VAL A 354 -22.63 -4.64 7.87
CA VAL A 354 -23.48 -3.46 8.12
C VAL A 354 -24.53 -3.31 7.03
N VAL A 355 -24.16 -3.50 5.77
CA VAL A 355 -25.12 -3.39 4.66
C VAL A 355 -26.11 -4.56 4.66
N LEU A 356 -25.66 -5.79 4.90
CA LEU A 356 -26.57 -6.93 5.03
C LEU A 356 -27.57 -6.72 6.17
N ALA A 357 -27.11 -6.23 7.33
CA ALA A 357 -27.97 -5.90 8.45
C ALA A 357 -28.94 -4.75 8.11
N GLY A 358 -28.46 -3.68 7.47
CA GLY A 358 -29.28 -2.53 7.08
C GLY A 358 -30.34 -2.90 6.04
N VAL A 359 -29.98 -3.68 5.01
CA VAL A 359 -30.93 -4.20 4.03
C VAL A 359 -31.97 -5.08 4.73
N ASN A 360 -31.55 -5.97 5.63
CA ASN A 360 -32.48 -6.77 6.40
C ASN A 360 -33.47 -5.91 7.21
N SER A 361 -32.99 -4.91 7.95
CA SER A 361 -33.87 -4.02 8.73
C SER A 361 -34.85 -3.22 7.88
N LEU A 362 -34.43 -2.74 6.70
CA LEU A 362 -35.32 -2.00 5.79
C LEU A 362 -36.44 -2.88 5.21
N PHE A 363 -36.19 -4.17 5.07
CA PHE A 363 -37.12 -5.10 4.43
C PHE A 363 -37.86 -6.03 5.41
N ALA A 364 -37.48 -6.03 6.69
CA ALA A 364 -38.12 -6.83 7.74
C ALA A 364 -39.62 -6.52 7.86
N ASP A 365 -39.98 -5.23 7.92
CA ASP A 365 -41.36 -4.78 8.12
C ASP A 365 -42.22 -4.89 6.85
N SER A 366 -41.61 -4.77 5.66
CA SER A 366 -42.32 -4.71 4.39
C SER A 366 -42.48 -6.07 3.70
N LEU A 367 -41.67 -7.07 4.05
CA LEU A 367 -41.61 -8.35 3.34
C LEU A 367 -41.91 -9.58 4.22
N ALA A 368 -42.24 -9.39 5.50
CA ALA A 368 -42.46 -10.48 6.47
C ALA A 368 -41.30 -11.50 6.47
N PHE A 369 -40.08 -11.02 6.29
CA PHE A 369 -38.87 -11.84 6.18
C PHE A 369 -38.07 -11.72 7.48
N ASP A 370 -38.14 -12.75 8.33
CA ASP A 370 -37.30 -12.85 9.53
C ASP A 370 -35.99 -13.56 9.20
N LEU A 371 -34.93 -12.78 9.00
CA LEU A 371 -33.59 -13.29 8.73
C LEU A 371 -33.07 -14.19 9.84
N TRP A 372 -33.36 -13.89 11.11
CA TRP A 372 -32.79 -14.64 12.23
C TRP A 372 -33.41 -16.02 12.34
N THR A 373 -34.73 -16.12 12.15
CA THR A 373 -35.41 -17.41 12.05
C THR A 373 -34.90 -18.18 10.84
N ARG A 374 -34.76 -17.55 9.67
CA ARG A 374 -34.26 -18.22 8.46
C ARG A 374 -32.83 -18.72 8.62
N ILE A 375 -31.94 -17.97 9.28
CA ILE A 375 -30.59 -18.44 9.60
C ILE A 375 -30.64 -19.67 10.51
N ALA A 376 -31.53 -19.68 11.51
CA ALA A 376 -31.72 -20.84 12.37
C ALA A 376 -32.25 -22.06 11.58
N ASP A 377 -33.14 -21.82 10.61
CA ASP A 377 -33.75 -22.86 9.75
C ASP A 377 -32.76 -23.48 8.74
N LEU A 378 -31.61 -22.85 8.47
CA LEU A 378 -30.58 -23.41 7.58
C LEU A 378 -29.91 -24.68 8.12
N GLY A 379 -30.10 -24.95 9.42
CA GLY A 379 -29.62 -26.16 10.07
C GLY A 379 -28.13 -26.17 10.41
N LEU A 380 -27.74 -27.13 11.24
CA LEU A 380 -26.38 -27.24 11.79
C LEU A 380 -25.31 -27.51 10.72
N VAL A 381 -25.65 -28.26 9.66
CA VAL A 381 -24.72 -28.60 8.58
C VAL A 381 -24.26 -27.32 7.85
N PHE A 382 -25.20 -26.46 7.46
CA PHE A 382 -24.86 -25.18 6.86
C PHE A 382 -24.04 -24.32 7.83
N GLY A 383 -24.47 -24.22 9.10
CA GLY A 383 -23.74 -23.44 10.12
C GLY A 383 -22.27 -23.87 10.25
N PHE A 384 -22.01 -25.18 10.33
CA PHE A 384 -20.65 -25.71 10.41
C PHE A 384 -19.83 -25.41 9.15
N LEU A 385 -20.37 -25.67 7.96
CA LEU A 385 -19.69 -25.42 6.69
C LEU A 385 -19.45 -23.94 6.43
N PHE A 386 -20.38 -23.08 6.82
CA PHE A 386 -20.24 -21.63 6.71
C PHE A 386 -19.16 -21.09 7.65
N VAL A 387 -19.08 -21.60 8.88
CA VAL A 387 -17.96 -21.28 9.79
C VAL A 387 -16.63 -21.78 9.23
N ALA A 388 -16.59 -22.97 8.65
CA ALA A 388 -15.39 -23.48 7.98
C ALA A 388 -14.97 -22.59 6.79
N LEU A 389 -15.93 -22.12 5.99
CA LEU A 389 -15.70 -21.17 4.90
C LEU A 389 -15.12 -19.83 5.40
N ILE A 390 -15.64 -19.30 6.52
CA ILE A 390 -15.05 -18.13 7.19
C ILE A 390 -13.62 -18.44 7.66
N GLY A 391 -13.35 -19.65 8.14
CA GLY A 391 -12.00 -20.12 8.47
C GLY A 391 -11.06 -20.06 7.26
N VAL A 392 -11.48 -20.57 6.10
CA VAL A 392 -10.73 -20.50 4.84
C VAL A 392 -10.44 -19.04 4.45
N TYR A 393 -11.45 -18.19 4.54
CA TYR A 393 -11.32 -16.75 4.32
C TYR A 393 -10.23 -16.11 5.19
N VAL A 394 -10.27 -16.36 6.50
CA VAL A 394 -9.26 -15.83 7.44
C VAL A 394 -7.87 -16.36 7.12
N ILE A 395 -7.73 -17.63 6.78
CA ILE A 395 -6.45 -18.25 6.43
C ILE A 395 -5.84 -17.57 5.19
N PHE A 396 -6.61 -17.44 4.09
CA PHE A 396 -6.10 -16.81 2.87
C PHE A 396 -5.75 -15.34 3.08
N LEU A 397 -6.55 -14.61 3.86
CA LEU A 397 -6.26 -13.22 4.16
C LEU A 397 -5.04 -13.03 5.05
N ARG A 398 -4.81 -13.91 6.02
CA ARG A 398 -3.57 -13.92 6.81
C ARG A 398 -2.33 -14.13 5.93
N HIS A 399 -2.46 -14.92 4.86
CA HIS A 399 -1.38 -15.19 3.92
C HIS A 399 -1.26 -14.16 2.78
N SER A 400 -2.21 -13.24 2.65
CA SER A 400 -2.25 -12.29 1.52
C SER A 400 -0.98 -11.44 1.37
N MET A 401 -0.30 -11.14 2.47
CA MET A 401 0.94 -10.34 2.49
C MET A 401 2.22 -11.15 2.62
N THR A 402 2.17 -12.49 2.62
CA THR A 402 3.38 -13.34 2.78
C THR A 402 4.45 -13.09 1.72
N SER A 403 4.05 -12.63 0.52
CA SER A 403 5.00 -12.26 -0.53
C SER A 403 5.89 -11.05 -0.19
N ILE A 404 5.59 -10.29 0.88
CA ILE A 404 6.48 -9.22 1.35
C ILE A 404 7.78 -9.78 1.91
N ASP A 405 7.74 -10.99 2.49
CA ASP A 405 8.92 -11.66 3.07
C ASP A 405 9.87 -12.16 1.97
N GLU A 406 9.43 -12.17 0.70
CA GLU A 406 10.29 -12.46 -0.45
C GLU A 406 11.12 -11.24 -0.89
N ILE A 407 10.90 -10.06 -0.30
CA ILE A 407 11.77 -8.92 -0.51
C ILE A 407 13.06 -9.18 0.27
N ASN A 408 14.14 -9.55 -0.43
CA ASN A 408 15.44 -9.74 0.19
C ASN A 408 16.08 -8.38 0.49
N GLN A 409 15.78 -7.83 1.67
CA GLN A 409 16.32 -6.53 2.12
C GLN A 409 17.85 -6.57 2.30
N ASP A 410 18.42 -7.75 2.56
CA ASP A 410 19.85 -7.95 2.76
C ASP A 410 20.66 -7.87 1.44
N GLU A 411 19.99 -7.93 0.28
CA GLU A 411 20.63 -7.80 -1.04
C GLU A 411 20.72 -6.36 -1.53
N TRP A 412 20.06 -5.41 -0.86
CA TRP A 412 20.07 -4.03 -1.30
C TRP A 412 21.37 -3.35 -0.87
N ILE A 413 21.99 -2.65 -1.81
CA ILE A 413 23.12 -1.77 -1.50
C ILE A 413 22.54 -0.54 -0.79
N GLY A 414 22.43 -0.64 0.53
CA GLY A 414 21.84 0.37 1.37
C GLY A 414 22.81 1.47 1.80
N PHE A 415 22.31 2.46 2.54
CA PHE A 415 23.09 3.54 3.13
C PHE A 415 24.15 3.02 4.11
N ASP A 416 23.85 1.94 4.83
CA ASP A 416 24.77 1.25 5.73
C ASP A 416 26.03 0.75 5.00
N SER A 417 25.87 0.27 3.76
CA SER A 417 26.97 -0.23 2.94
C SER A 417 27.91 0.86 2.43
N LEU A 418 27.53 2.13 2.51
CA LEU A 418 28.36 3.25 2.05
C LEU A 418 29.52 3.56 3.02
N LEU A 419 29.42 3.14 4.29
CA LEU A 419 30.42 3.43 5.33
C LEU A 419 30.84 4.91 5.34
N LEU A 420 29.86 5.81 5.29
CA LEU A 420 30.07 7.24 5.05
C LEU A 420 31.09 7.87 6.00
N ASP A 421 31.12 7.46 7.27
CA ASP A 421 32.10 7.92 8.25
C ASP A 421 33.54 7.61 7.84
N ASN A 422 33.81 6.36 7.43
CA ASN A 422 35.13 5.96 6.93
C ASN A 422 35.52 6.76 5.68
N VAL A 423 34.58 6.93 4.75
CA VAL A 423 34.80 7.64 3.49
C VAL A 423 35.12 9.12 3.74
N LEU A 424 34.34 9.79 4.60
CA LEU A 424 34.58 11.19 4.96
C LEU A 424 35.88 11.34 5.77
N GLY A 425 36.15 10.43 6.70
CA GLY A 425 37.37 10.38 7.49
C GLY A 425 38.62 10.25 6.63
N GLU A 426 38.60 9.37 5.63
CA GLU A 426 39.70 9.21 4.67
C GLU A 426 39.91 10.44 3.80
N MET A 427 38.83 11.09 3.33
CA MET A 427 38.94 12.33 2.56
C MET A 427 39.55 13.46 3.39
N VAL A 428 39.04 13.68 4.59
CA VAL A 428 39.54 14.72 5.50
C VAL A 428 40.97 14.41 5.93
N GLY A 429 41.29 13.15 6.21
CA GLY A 429 42.64 12.69 6.53
C GLY A 429 43.63 13.01 5.42
N LYS A 430 43.32 12.66 4.17
CA LYS A 430 44.15 13.01 3.00
C LYS A 430 44.35 14.52 2.85
N TYR A 431 43.26 15.30 2.95
CA TYR A 431 43.36 16.76 2.87
C TYR A 431 44.27 17.33 3.97
N ALA A 432 44.21 16.79 5.19
CA ALA A 432 45.05 17.21 6.30
C ALA A 432 46.53 16.82 6.11
N GLU A 433 46.80 15.60 5.62
CA GLU A 433 48.15 15.13 5.28
C GLU A 433 48.80 16.03 4.23
N ASP A 434 48.08 16.35 3.17
CA ASP A 434 48.60 17.17 2.07
C ASP A 434 48.84 18.62 2.51
N VAL A 435 47.93 19.21 3.31
CA VAL A 435 48.16 20.54 3.92
C VAL A 435 49.38 20.51 4.85
N GLY A 436 49.54 19.44 5.63
CA GLY A 436 50.71 19.23 6.50
C GLY A 436 52.01 19.16 5.70
N TYR A 437 52.02 18.39 4.59
CA TYR A 437 53.14 18.29 3.67
C TYR A 437 53.55 19.65 3.09
N TRP A 438 52.60 20.41 2.57
CA TRP A 438 52.87 21.74 2.01
C TRP A 438 53.34 22.75 3.06
N LYS A 439 52.73 22.74 4.25
CA LYS A 439 53.17 23.60 5.37
C LYS A 439 54.61 23.28 5.78
N ASN A 440 55.00 22.02 5.84
CA ASN A 440 56.37 21.63 6.20
C ASN A 440 57.38 21.96 5.10
N ARG A 441 56.96 21.91 3.82
CA ARG A 441 57.81 22.25 2.67
C ARG A 441 58.05 23.76 2.53
N ILE A 442 57.05 24.59 2.84
CA ILE A 442 57.14 26.07 2.76
C ILE A 442 57.66 26.68 4.08
N GLY A 443 57.33 26.08 5.23
CA GLY A 443 57.77 26.54 6.56
C GLY A 443 59.21 26.18 6.92
N GLY A 444 59.85 25.28 6.18
CA GLY A 444 61.27 24.93 6.33
C GLY A 444 62.24 25.85 5.58
N SER A 445 61.75 26.89 4.90
CA SER A 445 62.56 27.82 4.10
C SER A 445 62.57 29.26 4.63
N PHE A 446 62.51 29.45 5.95
CA PHE A 446 62.80 30.72 6.61
C PHE A 446 64.00 30.60 7.53
#